data_AF-A0A084XUC9-F1
#
_entry.id   AF-A0A084XUC9-F1
#
_cell.length_a   1.000
_cell.length_b   1.000
_cell.length_c   1.000
_cell.angle_alpha   90.00
_cell.angle_beta   90.00
_cell.angle_gamma   90.00
#
_symmetry.space_group_name_H-M   'P 1'
#
loop_
_entity.id
_entity.type
_entity.pdbx_description
1 polymer ?
#
loop_
_entity_poly.entity_id
_entity_poly.type
_entity_poly.pdbx_seq_one_letter_code
_entity_poly.pdbx_strand_id
1 'polypeptide(L)'
;MTKPTGIIIIDGPDGSGKSTLAQRLVEQYDAEYLHLTYRWPNNMFDYHTAAIHWAGKRSKDKLVVIDRWWMSELCYANAYRNGSKWPLMYRMLDRIALKYGCIYVYSLPENIRDHLNAYEGLKLTREEMYKDISPVVIEYHKLWDKVKTWPHVRRYDYQKHALQGCGENTVDAYAAALVADLQAWRAEQVDLALDPANYNLTGHISPAKYLLVGDKTNPRKRHGKWWPFHDYAASSLHLAQTMERLGIPEHECLYTNYNNSKAETSYLVHNFELHTIVFGSAVFDPLVRDFGGGSKAWKILSNPQNVVHPAYDLRFRSGKTLACDLGSAVLRSEAYGRFPT
;
A
#
# COMPACT_ATOMS: atom_id res chain seq x y z
N MET A 1 13.30 -27.39 -5.08
CA MET A 1 12.33 -26.29 -5.29
C MET A 1 13.01 -25.00 -4.83
N THR A 2 12.83 -23.90 -5.56
CA THR A 2 13.29 -22.58 -5.12
C THR A 2 12.52 -22.17 -3.87
N LYS A 3 13.22 -21.61 -2.87
CA LYS A 3 12.54 -21.07 -1.67
C LYS A 3 11.64 -19.90 -2.09
N PRO A 4 10.44 -19.75 -1.50
CA PRO A 4 9.55 -18.65 -1.82
C PRO A 4 10.18 -17.32 -1.38
N THR A 5 9.83 -16.25 -2.10
CA THR A 5 10.29 -14.88 -1.82
C THR A 5 9.11 -13.93 -1.74
N GLY A 6 9.26 -12.79 -1.08
CA GLY A 6 8.19 -11.80 -0.95
C GLY A 6 7.94 -11.38 0.48
N ILE A 7 6.85 -10.65 0.70
CA ILE A 7 6.54 -10.04 2.00
C ILE A 7 5.09 -10.36 2.35
N ILE A 8 4.90 -10.93 3.54
CA ILE A 8 3.60 -11.12 4.17
C ILE A 8 3.54 -10.19 5.37
N ILE A 9 2.47 -9.41 5.48
CA ILE A 9 2.25 -8.50 6.59
C ILE A 9 1.06 -9.02 7.39
N ILE A 10 1.31 -9.49 8.61
CA ILE A 10 0.30 -10.06 9.49
C ILE A 10 -0.06 -9.01 10.54
N ASP A 11 -1.34 -8.67 10.66
CA ASP A 11 -1.82 -7.73 11.67
C ASP A 11 -3.18 -8.17 12.25
N GLY A 12 -3.56 -7.60 13.39
CA GLY A 12 -4.75 -8.02 14.15
C GLY A 12 -4.65 -7.77 15.65
N PRO A 13 -5.76 -7.89 16.41
CA PRO A 13 -5.77 -7.67 17.85
C PRO A 13 -4.92 -8.68 18.61
N ASP A 14 -4.63 -8.42 19.88
CA ASP A 14 -3.91 -9.37 20.73
C ASP A 14 -4.69 -10.69 20.89
N GLY A 15 -3.98 -11.81 20.98
CA GLY A 15 -4.60 -13.14 21.08
C GLY A 15 -5.23 -13.69 19.79
N SER A 16 -5.06 -13.04 18.64
CA SER A 16 -5.69 -13.44 17.37
C SER A 16 -4.92 -14.49 16.55
N GLY A 17 -3.87 -15.10 17.08
CA GLY A 17 -3.10 -16.15 16.38
C GLY A 17 -1.99 -15.68 15.42
N LYS A 18 -1.68 -14.37 15.38
CA LYS A 18 -0.61 -13.79 14.52
C LYS A 18 0.73 -14.50 14.67
N SER A 19 1.23 -14.58 15.90
CA SER A 19 2.55 -15.13 16.19
C SER A 19 2.63 -16.62 15.85
N THR A 20 1.53 -17.36 16.01
CA THR A 20 1.42 -18.77 15.60
C THR A 20 1.57 -18.92 14.08
N LEU A 21 0.84 -18.11 13.30
CA LEU A 21 0.97 -18.13 11.84
C LEU A 21 2.36 -17.68 11.39
N ALA A 22 2.90 -16.63 12.00
CA ALA A 22 4.24 -16.12 11.68
C ALA A 22 5.33 -17.16 11.96
N GLN A 23 5.31 -17.81 13.13
CA GLN A 23 6.24 -18.89 13.46
C GLN A 23 6.13 -20.04 12.47
N ARG A 24 4.91 -20.41 12.08
CA ARG A 24 4.72 -21.46 11.08
C ARG A 24 5.37 -21.11 9.74
N LEU A 25 5.21 -19.88 9.27
CA LEU A 25 5.87 -19.41 8.04
C LEU A 25 7.40 -19.42 8.15
N VAL A 26 7.95 -19.07 9.32
CA VAL A 26 9.40 -19.14 9.58
C VAL A 26 9.90 -20.58 9.54
N GLU A 27 9.23 -21.49 10.25
CA GLU A 27 9.61 -22.90 10.34
C GLU A 27 9.50 -23.62 8.99
N GLN A 28 8.40 -23.40 8.27
CA GLN A 28 8.09 -24.12 7.03
C GLN A 28 8.88 -23.59 5.84
N TYR A 29 9.20 -22.29 5.80
CA TYR A 29 9.78 -21.63 4.62
C TYR A 29 11.12 -20.93 4.86
N ASP A 30 11.71 -21.03 6.07
CA ASP A 30 12.93 -20.29 6.44
C ASP A 30 12.77 -18.76 6.22
N ALA A 31 11.58 -18.27 6.57
CA ALA A 31 11.24 -16.86 6.43
C ALA A 31 12.00 -15.99 7.44
N GLU A 32 12.35 -14.76 7.06
CA GLU A 32 12.82 -13.75 8.01
C GLU A 32 11.61 -13.10 8.71
N TYR A 33 11.71 -12.91 10.03
CA TYR A 33 10.63 -12.40 10.85
C TYR A 33 10.99 -11.04 11.46
N LEU A 34 10.10 -10.06 11.30
CA LEU A 34 10.20 -8.74 11.88
C LEU A 34 8.93 -8.40 12.67
N HIS A 35 9.05 -8.34 13.98
CA HIS A 35 7.98 -7.89 14.86
C HIS A 35 8.10 -6.39 15.13
N LEU A 36 7.04 -5.62 14.86
CA LEU A 36 7.02 -4.19 15.12
C LEU A 36 6.17 -3.88 16.35
N THR A 37 6.74 -3.09 17.27
CA THR A 37 6.06 -2.64 18.48
C THR A 37 5.89 -1.13 18.47
N TYR A 38 5.12 -0.60 19.43
CA TYR A 38 4.99 0.84 19.62
C TYR A 38 6.27 1.44 20.24
N ARG A 39 7.32 1.57 19.41
CA ARG A 39 8.68 1.91 19.87
C ARG A 39 9.00 3.41 19.79
N TRP A 40 8.56 4.09 18.74
CA TRP A 40 8.88 5.51 18.49
C TRP A 40 7.62 6.35 18.28
N PRO A 41 6.89 6.68 19.35
CA PRO A 41 5.60 7.39 19.31
C PRO A 41 5.56 8.64 18.41
N ASN A 42 6.68 9.38 18.36
CA ASN A 42 6.78 10.62 17.61
C ASN A 42 7.33 10.43 16.18
N ASN A 43 7.75 9.22 15.82
CA ASN A 43 8.35 8.90 14.52
C ASN A 43 7.81 7.57 13.95
N MET A 44 6.57 7.20 14.25
CA MET A 44 6.00 5.91 13.79
C MET A 44 5.96 5.80 12.26
N PHE A 45 5.76 6.92 11.56
CA PHE A 45 5.82 6.96 10.09
C PHE A 45 7.18 6.52 9.55
N ASP A 46 8.27 7.08 10.11
CA ASP A 46 9.63 6.72 9.72
C ASP A 46 9.98 5.30 10.15
N TYR A 47 9.50 4.86 11.31
CA TYR A 47 9.67 3.49 11.79
C TYR A 47 9.08 2.46 10.81
N HIS A 48 7.84 2.67 10.40
CA HIS A 48 7.16 1.81 9.43
C HIS A 48 7.80 1.86 8.04
N THR A 49 8.23 3.04 7.61
CA THR A 49 8.98 3.22 6.36
C THR A 49 10.30 2.46 6.38
N ALA A 50 11.04 2.52 7.48
CA ALA A 50 12.30 1.78 7.64
C ALA A 50 12.08 0.26 7.62
N ALA A 51 11.02 -0.22 8.26
CA ALA A 51 10.66 -1.64 8.27
C ALA A 51 10.39 -2.18 6.85
N ILE A 52 9.60 -1.47 6.03
CA ILE A 52 9.31 -1.93 4.67
C ILE A 52 10.49 -1.75 3.72
N HIS A 53 11.39 -0.78 3.94
CA HIS A 53 12.67 -0.76 3.22
C HIS A 53 13.54 -1.98 3.51
N TRP A 54 13.62 -2.38 4.78
CA TRP A 54 14.38 -3.56 5.18
C TRP A 54 13.76 -4.82 4.56
N ALA A 55 12.43 -4.99 4.69
CA ALA A 55 11.73 -6.13 4.12
C ALA A 55 11.83 -6.17 2.58
N GLY A 56 11.71 -5.03 1.91
CA GLY A 56 11.91 -4.91 0.46
C GLY A 56 13.25 -5.50 0.01
N LYS A 57 14.35 -5.12 0.67
CA LYS A 57 15.69 -5.63 0.36
C LYS A 57 15.82 -7.14 0.57
N ARG A 58 15.23 -7.66 1.66
CA ARG A 58 15.28 -9.09 2.02
C ARG A 58 14.38 -9.95 1.14
N SER A 59 13.26 -9.39 0.69
CA SER A 59 12.26 -10.08 -0.10
C SER A 59 12.70 -10.48 -1.51
N LYS A 60 13.91 -10.08 -1.92
CA LYS A 60 14.56 -10.57 -3.13
C LYS A 60 15.02 -12.03 -2.99
N ASP A 61 15.50 -12.39 -1.80
CA ASP A 61 16.19 -13.66 -1.57
C ASP A 61 15.42 -14.58 -0.60
N LYS A 62 14.51 -14.03 0.21
CA LYS A 62 13.75 -14.75 1.23
C LYS A 62 12.30 -14.32 1.31
N LEU A 63 11.47 -15.18 1.88
CA LEU A 63 10.17 -14.78 2.41
C LEU A 63 10.39 -13.93 3.65
N VAL A 64 9.63 -12.84 3.79
CA VAL A 64 9.69 -11.95 4.95
C VAL A 64 8.30 -11.85 5.57
N VAL A 65 8.22 -11.99 6.88
CA VAL A 65 7.00 -11.80 7.66
C VAL A 65 7.15 -10.56 8.53
N ILE A 66 6.28 -9.57 8.33
CA ILE A 66 6.15 -8.42 9.22
C ILE A 66 4.94 -8.67 10.13
N ASP A 67 5.16 -8.86 11.43
CA ASP A 67 4.09 -8.94 12.43
C ASP A 67 3.87 -7.56 13.06
N ARG A 68 2.66 -7.03 12.82
CA ARG A 68 2.21 -5.66 13.05
C ARG A 68 2.87 -4.63 12.15
N TRP A 69 2.08 -3.70 11.64
CA TRP A 69 2.58 -2.55 10.89
C TRP A 69 1.64 -1.33 11.06
N TRP A 70 1.31 -0.65 9.96
CA TRP A 70 0.47 0.55 10.03
C TRP A 70 -0.94 0.29 10.56
N MET A 71 -1.49 -0.91 10.38
CA MET A 71 -2.84 -1.25 10.85
C MET A 71 -2.88 -1.23 12.38
N SER A 72 -1.88 -1.82 13.03
CA SER A 72 -1.71 -1.72 14.49
C SER A 72 -1.63 -0.27 14.98
N GLU A 73 -0.88 0.61 14.33
CA GLU A 73 -0.85 2.04 14.72
C GLU A 73 -2.24 2.67 14.58
N LEU A 74 -2.95 2.44 13.47
CA LEU A 74 -4.28 2.99 13.25
C LEU A 74 -5.30 2.48 14.29
N CYS A 75 -5.43 1.17 14.45
CA CYS A 75 -6.44 0.54 15.30
C CYS A 75 -6.17 0.83 16.80
N TYR A 76 -4.93 0.68 17.27
CA TYR A 76 -4.63 0.96 18.68
C TYR A 76 -4.67 2.45 19.00
N ALA A 77 -4.28 3.34 18.08
CA ALA A 77 -4.38 4.78 18.31
C ALA A 77 -5.84 5.23 18.38
N ASN A 78 -6.71 4.73 17.51
CA ASN A 78 -8.15 5.01 17.58
C ASN A 78 -8.76 4.48 18.89
N ALA A 79 -8.40 3.25 19.28
CA ALA A 79 -8.93 2.61 20.48
C ALA A 79 -8.53 3.32 21.78
N TYR A 80 -7.27 3.78 21.90
CA TYR A 80 -6.71 4.22 23.19
C TYR A 80 -6.12 5.63 23.21
N ARG A 81 -5.92 6.28 22.06
CA ARG A 81 -5.18 7.56 21.96
C ARG A 81 -5.94 8.67 21.26
N ASN A 82 -7.26 8.50 21.06
CA ASN A 82 -8.10 9.45 20.31
C ASN A 82 -7.60 9.70 18.88
N GLY A 83 -7.10 8.63 18.23
CA GLY A 83 -6.62 8.64 16.87
C GLY A 83 -5.10 8.71 16.73
N SER A 84 -4.60 8.39 15.53
CA SER A 84 -3.18 8.50 15.20
C SER A 84 -2.82 9.94 14.81
N LYS A 85 -1.57 10.33 15.03
CA LYS A 85 -1.00 11.57 14.45
C LYS A 85 -0.91 11.49 12.91
N TRP A 86 -0.96 10.28 12.36
CA TRP A 86 -0.86 10.02 10.92
C TRP A 86 -2.08 9.22 10.40
N PRO A 87 -3.31 9.78 10.49
CA PRO A 87 -4.53 9.03 10.15
C PRO A 87 -4.58 8.49 8.72
N LEU A 88 -3.83 9.09 7.78
CA LEU A 88 -3.79 8.68 6.37
C LEU A 88 -2.46 8.00 5.98
N MET A 89 -1.59 7.66 6.94
CA MET A 89 -0.28 7.05 6.64
C MET A 89 -0.43 5.73 5.88
N TYR A 90 -1.52 5.01 6.14
CA TYR A 90 -1.82 3.75 5.47
C TYR A 90 -1.79 3.89 3.95
N ARG A 91 -2.26 5.00 3.38
CA ARG A 91 -2.26 5.27 1.93
C ARG A 91 -0.85 5.28 1.33
N MET A 92 0.08 5.89 2.05
CA MET A 92 1.48 6.00 1.63
C MET A 92 2.24 4.68 1.83
N LEU A 93 1.93 3.95 2.88
CA LEU A 93 2.56 2.67 3.16
C LEU A 93 2.00 1.55 2.28
N ASP A 94 0.71 1.60 1.94
CA ASP A 94 0.05 0.61 1.09
C ASP A 94 0.59 0.62 -0.34
N ARG A 95 0.74 1.80 -0.97
CA ARG A 95 1.38 1.88 -2.29
C ARG A 95 2.81 1.31 -2.32
N ILE A 96 3.54 1.40 -1.19
CA ILE A 96 4.88 0.80 -1.07
C ILE A 96 4.77 -0.72 -0.90
N ALA A 97 3.81 -1.20 -0.12
CA ALA A 97 3.57 -2.64 -0.01
C ALA A 97 3.17 -3.24 -1.37
N LEU A 98 2.29 -2.56 -2.10
CA LEU A 98 1.87 -2.91 -3.45
C LEU A 98 3.04 -2.96 -4.44
N LYS A 99 4.01 -2.03 -4.34
CA LYS A 99 5.26 -2.07 -5.12
C LYS A 99 5.93 -3.45 -5.04
N TYR A 100 6.04 -3.99 -3.83
CA TYR A 100 6.69 -5.26 -3.57
C TYR A 100 5.75 -6.47 -3.70
N GLY A 101 4.52 -6.27 -4.17
CA GLY A 101 3.52 -7.35 -4.23
C GLY A 101 3.30 -7.99 -2.86
N CYS A 102 3.25 -7.21 -1.79
CA CYS A 102 2.94 -7.72 -0.45
C CYS A 102 1.50 -8.25 -0.39
N ILE A 103 1.27 -9.25 0.47
CA ILE A 103 -0.08 -9.62 0.93
C ILE A 103 -0.25 -9.23 2.40
N TYR A 104 -1.40 -8.65 2.73
CA TYR A 104 -1.83 -8.44 4.11
C TYR A 104 -2.67 -9.61 4.60
N VAL A 105 -2.41 -10.02 5.83
CA VAL A 105 -3.19 -11.01 6.55
C VAL A 105 -3.78 -10.36 7.80
N TYR A 106 -5.08 -10.17 7.79
CA TYR A 106 -5.84 -9.75 8.95
C TYR A 106 -6.18 -10.98 9.79
N SER A 107 -5.38 -11.20 10.83
CA SER A 107 -5.61 -12.18 11.87
C SER A 107 -6.78 -11.72 12.72
N LEU A 108 -7.99 -12.05 12.27
CA LEU A 108 -9.22 -11.46 12.78
C LEU A 108 -10.33 -12.52 12.76
N PRO A 109 -10.73 -13.08 13.91
CA PRO A 109 -11.82 -14.04 13.98
C PRO A 109 -13.15 -13.42 13.54
N GLU A 110 -14.05 -14.22 12.99
CA GLU A 110 -15.38 -13.75 12.54
C GLU A 110 -16.26 -13.26 13.69
N ASN A 111 -16.24 -13.97 14.81
CA ASN A 111 -17.05 -13.66 15.96
C ASN A 111 -16.25 -12.91 17.02
N ILE A 112 -16.58 -11.64 17.22
CA ILE A 112 -15.97 -10.77 18.24
C ILE A 112 -16.13 -11.39 19.63
N ARG A 113 -17.30 -11.95 19.96
CA ARG A 113 -17.57 -12.50 21.30
C ARG A 113 -16.68 -13.70 21.59
N ASP A 114 -16.52 -14.60 20.61
CA ASP A 114 -15.69 -15.79 20.79
C ASP A 114 -14.23 -15.41 20.98
N HIS A 115 -13.76 -14.37 20.28
CA HIS A 115 -12.43 -13.83 20.48
C HIS A 115 -12.23 -13.24 21.88
N LEU A 116 -13.18 -12.43 22.36
CA LEU A 116 -13.10 -11.82 23.69
C LEU A 116 -13.10 -12.89 24.79
N ASN A 117 -13.91 -13.93 24.65
CA ASN A 117 -13.92 -15.06 25.58
C ASN A 117 -12.57 -15.78 25.59
N ALA A 118 -11.99 -16.06 24.42
CA ALA A 118 -10.66 -16.66 24.31
C ALA A 118 -9.56 -15.74 24.89
N TYR A 119 -9.68 -14.44 24.69
CA TYR A 119 -8.75 -13.43 25.19
C TYR A 119 -8.74 -13.37 26.72
N GLU A 120 -9.90 -13.46 27.38
CA GLU A 120 -9.96 -13.52 28.85
C GLU A 120 -9.23 -14.74 29.41
N GLY A 121 -9.30 -15.89 28.73
CA GLY A 121 -8.50 -17.07 29.10
C GLY A 121 -6.99 -16.81 28.99
N LEU A 122 -6.54 -16.12 27.95
CA LEU A 122 -5.13 -15.80 27.75
C LEU A 122 -4.58 -14.84 28.82
N LYS A 123 -5.37 -13.84 29.25
CA LYS A 123 -4.97 -12.88 30.30
C LYS A 123 -4.60 -13.55 31.62
N LEU A 124 -5.22 -14.69 31.93
CA LEU A 124 -4.89 -15.46 33.15
C LEU A 124 -3.48 -16.02 33.12
N THR A 125 -2.87 -16.12 31.94
CA THR A 125 -1.55 -16.74 31.73
C THR A 125 -0.48 -15.75 31.27
N ARG A 126 -0.86 -14.52 30.91
CA ARG A 126 0.02 -13.53 30.25
C ARG A 126 -0.19 -12.15 30.86
N GLU A 127 0.82 -11.67 31.58
CA GLU A 127 0.76 -10.40 32.33
C GLU A 127 0.79 -9.16 31.43
N GLU A 128 1.30 -9.26 30.20
CA GLU A 128 1.47 -8.13 29.29
C GLU A 128 0.18 -7.69 28.58
N MET A 129 -0.93 -8.40 28.82
CA MET A 129 -2.18 -8.21 28.08
C MET A 129 -2.98 -7.01 28.57
N TYR A 130 -3.62 -6.29 27.63
CA TYR A 130 -4.52 -5.18 27.96
C TYR A 130 -5.69 -5.64 28.82
N LYS A 131 -6.14 -4.75 29.73
CA LYS A 131 -7.32 -4.99 30.58
C LYS A 131 -8.58 -5.24 29.75
N ASP A 132 -8.77 -4.46 28.69
CA ASP A 132 -9.89 -4.58 27.75
C ASP A 132 -9.38 -4.36 26.32
N ILE A 133 -9.43 -5.43 25.50
CA ILE A 133 -9.02 -5.41 24.08
C ILE A 133 -10.20 -5.09 23.16
N SER A 134 -11.44 -5.07 23.67
CA SER A 134 -12.65 -4.91 22.86
C SER A 134 -12.62 -3.70 21.93
N PRO A 135 -12.15 -2.51 22.35
CA PRO A 135 -12.06 -1.36 21.46
C PRO A 135 -11.13 -1.62 20.25
N VAL A 136 -10.01 -2.32 20.45
CA VAL A 136 -9.07 -2.64 19.37
C VAL A 136 -9.69 -3.65 18.39
N VAL A 137 -10.36 -4.67 18.91
CA VAL A 137 -11.05 -5.67 18.07
C VAL A 137 -12.09 -4.98 17.18
N ILE A 138 -12.89 -4.07 17.74
CA ILE A 138 -13.86 -3.27 17.01
C ILE A 138 -13.18 -2.44 15.91
N GLU A 139 -12.06 -1.77 16.20
CA GLU A 139 -11.32 -0.98 15.20
C GLU A 139 -10.76 -1.86 14.07
N TYR A 140 -10.33 -3.09 14.36
CA TYR A 140 -9.90 -4.03 13.31
C TYR A 140 -11.05 -4.50 12.42
N HIS A 141 -12.23 -4.78 12.98
CA HIS A 141 -13.41 -5.12 12.18
C HIS A 141 -13.85 -3.96 11.29
N LYS A 142 -13.85 -2.71 11.81
CA LYS A 142 -14.11 -1.52 11.00
C LYS A 142 -13.11 -1.37 9.86
N LEU A 143 -11.83 -1.62 10.13
CA LEU A 143 -10.79 -1.57 9.10
C LEU A 143 -11.00 -2.68 8.07
N TRP A 144 -11.25 -3.91 8.51
CA TRP A 144 -11.54 -5.06 7.66
C TRP A 144 -12.68 -4.77 6.69
N ASP A 145 -13.79 -4.19 7.16
CA ASP A 145 -14.93 -3.86 6.29
C ASP A 145 -14.58 -2.88 5.16
N LYS A 146 -13.58 -2.01 5.37
CA LYS A 146 -13.09 -1.08 4.34
C LYS A 146 -12.16 -1.75 3.32
N VAL A 147 -11.44 -2.79 3.72
CA VAL A 147 -10.32 -3.34 2.94
C VAL A 147 -10.54 -4.78 2.46
N LYS A 148 -11.60 -5.46 2.89
CA LYS A 148 -11.88 -6.87 2.56
C LYS A 148 -12.05 -7.16 1.07
N THR A 149 -12.29 -6.14 0.26
CA THR A 149 -12.40 -6.24 -1.21
C THR A 149 -11.08 -5.96 -1.92
N TRP A 150 -10.02 -5.61 -1.20
CA TRP A 150 -8.72 -5.32 -1.80
C TRP A 150 -8.07 -6.63 -2.27
N PRO A 151 -7.45 -6.65 -3.46
CA PRO A 151 -6.95 -7.88 -4.08
C PRO A 151 -5.78 -8.51 -3.31
N HIS A 152 -5.04 -7.73 -2.54
CA HIS A 152 -3.87 -8.13 -1.77
C HIS A 152 -4.14 -8.33 -0.27
N VAL A 153 -5.41 -8.46 0.12
CA VAL A 153 -5.84 -8.62 1.51
C VAL A 153 -6.47 -9.99 1.73
N ARG A 154 -6.06 -10.68 2.79
CA ARG A 154 -6.61 -11.96 3.25
C ARG A 154 -7.03 -11.87 4.70
N ARG A 155 -8.02 -12.69 5.06
CA ARG A 155 -8.41 -12.92 6.46
C ARG A 155 -7.80 -14.21 6.95
N TYR A 156 -7.33 -14.22 8.19
CA TYR A 156 -6.97 -15.43 8.92
C TYR A 156 -7.84 -15.51 10.18
N ASP A 157 -8.69 -16.53 10.23
CA ASP A 157 -9.41 -16.89 11.45
C ASP A 157 -8.67 -18.06 12.12
N TYR A 158 -7.95 -17.77 13.21
CA TYR A 158 -7.13 -18.75 13.92
C TYR A 158 -7.93 -19.87 14.60
N GLN A 159 -9.25 -19.71 14.77
CA GLN A 159 -10.10 -20.75 15.34
C GLN A 159 -10.52 -21.77 14.27
N LYS A 160 -10.57 -21.34 13.01
CA LYS A 160 -10.97 -22.18 11.87
C LYS A 160 -9.78 -22.64 11.04
N HIS A 161 -8.67 -21.91 11.08
CA HIS A 161 -7.53 -22.03 10.16
C HIS A 161 -7.92 -22.07 8.68
N ALA A 162 -9.01 -21.38 8.32
CA ALA A 162 -9.56 -21.43 6.98
C ALA A 162 -9.13 -20.20 6.16
N LEU A 163 -8.66 -20.45 4.93
CA LEU A 163 -8.67 -19.48 3.84
C LEU A 163 -9.81 -19.90 2.90
N GLN A 164 -10.59 -18.95 2.39
CA GLN A 164 -11.72 -19.27 1.51
C GLN A 164 -11.21 -20.10 0.32
N GLY A 165 -11.65 -21.36 0.19
CA GLY A 165 -11.24 -22.29 -0.86
C GLY A 165 -10.15 -23.31 -0.49
N CYS A 166 -9.63 -23.31 0.75
CA CYS A 166 -8.73 -24.38 1.22
C CYS A 166 -9.51 -25.54 1.83
N GLY A 167 -9.25 -26.76 1.37
CA GLY A 167 -9.97 -27.98 1.78
C GLY A 167 -9.60 -28.51 3.18
N GLU A 168 -8.52 -28.02 3.79
CA GLU A 168 -8.05 -28.42 5.12
C GLU A 168 -7.97 -27.24 6.08
N ASN A 169 -8.53 -27.42 7.28
CA ASN A 169 -8.58 -26.42 8.35
C ASN A 169 -7.34 -26.54 9.28
N THR A 170 -6.14 -26.38 8.71
CA THR A 170 -4.88 -26.40 9.48
C THR A 170 -4.04 -25.16 9.21
N VAL A 171 -3.21 -24.76 10.18
CA VAL A 171 -2.28 -23.63 9.99
C VAL A 171 -1.27 -23.88 8.87
N ASP A 172 -0.89 -25.15 8.65
CA ASP A 172 0.00 -25.58 7.56
C ASP A 172 -0.63 -25.35 6.19
N ALA A 173 -1.88 -25.82 6.02
CA ALA A 173 -2.62 -25.64 4.79
C ALA A 173 -2.85 -24.15 4.49
N TYR A 174 -3.19 -23.36 5.52
CA TYR A 174 -3.32 -21.91 5.40
C TYR A 174 -2.01 -21.24 4.98
N ALA A 175 -0.89 -21.57 5.64
CA ALA A 175 0.42 -21.01 5.33
C ALA A 175 0.86 -21.35 3.90
N ALA A 176 0.63 -22.59 3.43
CA ALA A 176 0.93 -22.99 2.06
C ALA A 176 0.08 -22.25 1.03
N ALA A 177 -1.23 -22.15 1.26
CA ALA A 177 -2.11 -21.41 0.36
C ALA A 177 -1.75 -19.92 0.29
N LEU A 178 -1.42 -19.31 1.43
CA LEU A 178 -1.00 -17.92 1.51
C LEU A 178 0.30 -17.66 0.74
N VAL A 179 1.29 -18.56 0.85
CA VAL A 179 2.55 -18.44 0.10
C VAL A 179 2.32 -18.61 -1.40
N ALA A 180 1.47 -19.56 -1.81
CA ALA A 180 1.14 -19.76 -3.22
C ALA A 180 0.45 -18.52 -3.82
N ASP A 181 -0.51 -17.95 -3.10
CA ASP A 181 -1.22 -16.72 -3.46
C ASP A 181 -0.27 -15.51 -3.54
N LEU A 182 0.69 -15.39 -2.61
CA LEU A 182 1.75 -14.38 -2.68
C LEU A 182 2.61 -14.51 -3.95
N GLN A 183 3.00 -15.73 -4.31
CA GLN A 183 3.80 -15.94 -5.53
C GLN A 183 2.99 -15.59 -6.78
N ALA A 184 1.71 -15.99 -6.84
CA ALA A 184 0.82 -15.66 -7.94
C ALA A 184 0.65 -14.14 -8.07
N TRP A 185 0.36 -13.45 -6.97
CA TRP A 185 0.23 -11.99 -6.94
C TRP A 185 1.50 -11.28 -7.42
N ARG A 186 2.67 -11.70 -6.92
CA ARG A 186 3.96 -11.12 -7.33
C ARG A 186 4.31 -11.39 -8.79
N ALA A 187 3.89 -12.53 -9.35
CA ALA A 187 4.13 -12.86 -10.75
C ALA A 187 3.38 -11.93 -11.71
N GLU A 188 2.30 -11.29 -11.26
CA GLU A 188 1.57 -10.28 -12.03
C GLU A 188 2.18 -8.87 -11.93
N GLN A 189 3.23 -8.68 -11.11
CA GLN A 189 3.90 -7.39 -10.94
C GLN A 189 4.96 -7.15 -12.02
N VAL A 190 5.22 -5.89 -12.36
CA VAL A 190 6.37 -5.55 -13.22
C VAL A 190 7.69 -5.71 -12.47
N ASP A 191 8.68 -6.36 -13.09
CA ASP A 191 9.99 -6.63 -12.47
C ASP A 191 10.68 -5.38 -11.90
N LEU A 192 10.59 -4.26 -12.62
CA LEU A 192 11.17 -2.99 -12.18
C LEU A 192 10.54 -2.45 -10.89
N ALA A 193 9.29 -2.81 -10.58
CA ALA A 193 8.69 -2.50 -9.29
C ALA A 193 9.26 -3.39 -8.16
N LEU A 194 9.54 -4.66 -8.45
CA LEU A 194 10.07 -5.60 -7.46
C LEU A 194 11.53 -5.32 -7.08
N ASP A 195 12.27 -4.57 -7.90
CA ASP A 195 13.64 -4.14 -7.58
C ASP A 195 13.65 -3.18 -6.35
N PRO A 196 14.28 -3.58 -5.22
CA PRO A 196 14.41 -2.73 -4.04
C PRO A 196 15.29 -1.49 -4.27
N ALA A 197 16.10 -1.47 -5.34
CA ALA A 197 16.88 -0.30 -5.73
C ALA A 197 16.08 0.69 -6.58
N ASN A 198 14.91 0.32 -7.08
CA ASN A 198 14.04 1.22 -7.81
C ASN A 198 13.14 2.02 -6.86
N TYR A 199 13.38 3.33 -6.77
CA TYR A 199 12.60 4.25 -5.95
C TYR A 199 11.60 5.09 -6.74
N ASN A 200 11.50 4.92 -8.05
CA ASN A 200 10.67 5.78 -8.90
C ASN A 200 9.37 5.10 -9.37
N LEU A 201 9.03 3.96 -8.79
CA LEU A 201 7.74 3.30 -8.97
C LEU A 201 7.19 2.77 -7.66
N THR A 202 5.90 3.05 -7.38
CA THR A 202 5.08 2.40 -6.35
C THR A 202 3.69 2.04 -6.87
N GLY A 203 2.99 1.14 -6.18
CA GLY A 203 1.72 0.55 -6.59
C GLY A 203 1.88 -0.82 -7.24
N HIS A 204 0.78 -1.44 -7.66
CA HIS A 204 0.78 -2.75 -8.32
C HIS A 204 0.14 -2.69 -9.68
N ILE A 205 0.79 -3.24 -10.71
CA ILE A 205 0.31 -3.07 -12.09
C ILE A 205 -1.03 -3.77 -12.36
N SER A 206 -1.20 -5.00 -11.88
CA SER A 206 -2.40 -5.83 -12.16
C SER A 206 -3.73 -5.12 -11.85
N PRO A 207 -3.96 -4.56 -10.66
CA PRO A 207 -5.20 -3.84 -10.34
C PRO A 207 -5.20 -2.36 -10.77
N ALA A 208 -4.09 -1.83 -11.29
CA ALA A 208 -3.97 -0.40 -11.52
C ALA A 208 -4.83 0.07 -12.69
N LYS A 209 -5.58 1.14 -12.45
CA LYS A 209 -6.35 1.88 -13.45
C LYS A 209 -5.74 3.24 -13.75
N TYR A 210 -5.06 3.82 -12.77
CA TYR A 210 -4.52 5.18 -12.82
C TYR A 210 -3.00 5.17 -12.71
N LEU A 211 -2.35 6.03 -13.50
CA LEU A 211 -0.92 6.34 -13.36
C LEU A 211 -0.75 7.79 -12.92
N LEU A 212 -0.33 8.00 -11.68
CA LEU A 212 -0.10 9.32 -11.08
C LEU A 212 1.36 9.74 -11.28
N VAL A 213 1.59 10.77 -12.08
CA VAL A 213 2.93 11.21 -12.51
C VAL A 213 3.29 12.55 -11.85
N GLY A 214 4.23 12.51 -10.91
CA GLY A 214 4.87 13.68 -10.31
C GLY A 214 6.08 14.17 -11.12
N ASP A 215 6.64 15.31 -10.72
CA ASP A 215 7.88 15.89 -11.27
C ASP A 215 9.11 15.14 -10.77
N LYS A 216 9.54 15.46 -9.54
CA LYS A 216 10.72 14.87 -8.94
C LYS A 216 10.64 14.79 -7.42
N THR A 217 11.38 13.86 -6.85
CA THR A 217 11.58 13.76 -5.40
C THR A 217 12.28 15.00 -4.84
N ASN A 218 12.00 15.34 -3.59
CA ASN A 218 12.62 16.50 -2.92
C ASN A 218 14.15 16.33 -2.81
N PRO A 219 14.97 17.19 -3.47
CA PRO A 219 16.42 17.06 -3.47
C PRO A 219 17.05 17.34 -2.08
N ARG A 220 16.33 18.01 -1.17
CA ARG A 220 16.84 18.34 0.17
C ARG A 220 16.89 17.14 1.12
N LYS A 221 16.20 16.03 0.82
CA LYS A 221 16.26 14.85 1.68
C LYS A 221 17.55 14.07 1.34
N ARG A 222 18.52 14.10 2.27
CA ARG A 222 19.93 13.68 2.16
C ARG A 222 20.23 12.26 1.61
N HIS A 223 19.23 11.43 1.37
CA HIS A 223 19.42 10.05 0.93
C HIS A 223 18.93 9.72 -0.49
N GLY A 224 18.36 10.68 -1.24
CA GLY A 224 18.11 10.54 -2.69
C GLY A 224 17.23 9.36 -3.15
N LYS A 225 16.63 8.63 -2.19
CA LYS A 225 15.96 7.34 -2.39
C LYS A 225 14.55 7.42 -1.78
N TRP A 226 13.70 8.21 -2.40
CA TRP A 226 12.33 8.41 -1.92
C TRP A 226 11.36 7.96 -2.98
N TRP A 227 10.32 7.25 -2.54
CA TRP A 227 9.23 6.85 -3.41
C TRP A 227 8.37 8.04 -3.83
N PRO A 228 7.69 7.95 -4.98
CA PRO A 228 6.77 8.98 -5.43
C PRO A 228 5.68 9.20 -4.37
N PHE A 229 5.47 10.47 -4.01
CA PHE A 229 4.42 10.89 -3.07
C PHE A 229 4.42 10.19 -1.70
N HIS A 230 5.59 9.83 -1.18
CA HIS A 230 5.72 9.11 0.10
C HIS A 230 5.71 10.01 1.34
N ASP A 231 5.92 11.32 1.23
CA ASP A 231 6.08 12.17 2.42
C ASP A 231 4.76 12.34 3.19
N TYR A 232 4.74 12.26 4.53
CA TYR A 232 3.54 12.64 5.29
C TYR A 232 3.41 14.16 5.45
N ALA A 233 3.56 14.89 4.35
CA ALA A 233 3.54 16.35 4.32
C ALA A 233 3.19 16.89 2.93
N ALA A 234 2.86 18.18 2.89
CA ALA A 234 2.72 18.98 1.68
C ALA A 234 1.89 18.27 0.58
N SER A 235 2.48 18.04 -0.59
CA SER A 235 1.76 17.49 -1.75
C SER A 235 1.36 16.02 -1.59
N SER A 236 2.16 15.25 -0.87
CA SER A 236 1.89 13.84 -0.66
C SER A 236 0.70 13.64 0.29
N LEU A 237 0.65 14.44 1.38
CA LEU A 237 -0.49 14.43 2.30
C LEU A 237 -1.77 14.95 1.63
N HIS A 238 -1.69 16.02 0.86
CA HIS A 238 -2.87 16.54 0.15
C HIS A 238 -3.39 15.55 -0.90
N LEU A 239 -2.50 14.86 -1.62
CA LEU A 239 -2.90 13.78 -2.53
C LEU A 239 -3.64 12.67 -1.77
N ALA A 240 -3.07 12.20 -0.65
CA ALA A 240 -3.70 11.18 0.19
C ALA A 240 -5.10 11.61 0.68
N GLN A 241 -5.23 12.84 1.18
CA GLN A 241 -6.51 13.42 1.61
C GLN A 241 -7.51 13.52 0.46
N THR A 242 -7.04 13.85 -0.75
CA THR A 242 -7.93 14.02 -1.89
C THR A 242 -8.45 12.69 -2.38
N MET A 243 -7.58 11.69 -2.50
CA MET A 243 -8.03 10.36 -2.88
C MET A 243 -8.91 9.70 -1.81
N GLU A 244 -8.66 9.95 -0.51
CA GLU A 244 -9.56 9.55 0.59
C GLU A 244 -10.97 10.10 0.36
N ARG A 245 -11.08 11.41 0.10
CA ARG A 245 -12.39 12.06 -0.17
C ARG A 245 -13.09 11.51 -1.40
N LEU A 246 -12.33 11.07 -2.40
CA LEU A 246 -12.86 10.49 -3.64
C LEU A 246 -13.16 8.99 -3.51
N GLY A 247 -12.78 8.34 -2.42
CA GLY A 247 -12.95 6.90 -2.24
C GLY A 247 -12.11 6.05 -3.18
N ILE A 248 -11.01 6.59 -3.73
CA ILE A 248 -10.14 5.86 -4.65
C ILE A 248 -9.16 5.00 -3.84
N PRO A 249 -9.18 3.67 -3.98
CA PRO A 249 -8.26 2.81 -3.25
C PRO A 249 -6.84 2.85 -3.84
N GLU A 250 -5.83 2.60 -3.01
CA GLU A 250 -4.42 2.64 -3.43
C GLU A 250 -4.05 1.57 -4.46
N HIS A 251 -4.69 0.39 -4.40
CA HIS A 251 -4.43 -0.69 -5.36
C HIS A 251 -4.84 -0.33 -6.79
N GLU A 252 -5.70 0.66 -7.00
CA GLU A 252 -6.05 1.11 -8.36
C GLU A 252 -5.03 2.09 -8.96
N CYS A 253 -3.94 2.39 -8.25
CA CYS A 253 -3.01 3.45 -8.61
C CYS A 253 -1.56 2.98 -8.70
N LEU A 254 -0.88 3.42 -9.75
CA LEU A 254 0.58 3.46 -9.85
C LEU A 254 1.07 4.89 -9.69
N TYR A 255 2.30 5.03 -9.19
CA TYR A 255 2.91 6.33 -8.99
C TYR A 255 4.35 6.35 -9.50
N THR A 256 4.71 7.42 -10.19
CA THR A 256 6.07 7.65 -10.68
C THR A 256 6.42 9.14 -10.66
N ASN A 257 7.70 9.48 -10.72
CA ASN A 257 8.15 10.85 -10.95
C ASN A 257 8.91 10.92 -12.29
N TYR A 258 8.40 11.74 -13.21
CA TYR A 258 8.90 11.82 -14.57
C TYR A 258 10.38 12.21 -14.65
N ASN A 259 10.79 13.21 -13.88
CA ASN A 259 12.15 13.72 -13.91
C ASN A 259 13.12 12.94 -13.00
N ASN A 260 12.64 11.92 -12.28
CA ASN A 260 13.50 10.91 -11.64
C ASN A 260 13.89 9.81 -12.64
N SER A 261 12.96 9.34 -13.49
CA SER A 261 13.26 8.41 -14.58
C SER A 261 12.23 8.51 -15.70
N LYS A 262 12.59 9.21 -16.78
CA LYS A 262 11.73 9.35 -17.97
C LYS A 262 11.46 7.99 -18.63
N ALA A 263 12.49 7.15 -18.72
CA ALA A 263 12.40 5.84 -19.37
C ALA A 263 11.35 4.95 -18.70
N GLU A 264 11.30 4.95 -17.36
CA GLU A 264 10.30 4.18 -16.62
C GLU A 264 8.90 4.75 -16.80
N THR A 265 8.72 6.07 -16.70
CA THR A 265 7.39 6.67 -16.94
C THR A 265 6.92 6.38 -18.37
N SER A 266 7.79 6.50 -19.38
CA SER A 266 7.48 6.14 -20.75
C SER A 266 7.16 4.66 -20.89
N TYR A 267 7.91 3.76 -20.25
CA TYR A 267 7.59 2.33 -20.25
C TYR A 267 6.17 2.08 -19.72
N LEU A 268 5.80 2.69 -18.59
CA LEU A 268 4.47 2.50 -18.00
C LEU A 268 3.34 3.01 -18.91
N VAL A 269 3.50 4.20 -19.51
CA VAL A 269 2.47 4.80 -20.38
C VAL A 269 2.29 4.02 -21.69
N HIS A 270 3.33 3.40 -22.24
CA HIS A 270 3.24 2.73 -23.54
C HIS A 270 2.85 1.25 -23.45
N ASN A 271 3.13 0.59 -22.32
CA ASN A 271 2.94 -0.86 -22.20
C ASN A 271 1.69 -1.24 -21.41
N PHE A 272 1.00 -0.27 -20.80
CA PHE A 272 -0.18 -0.53 -19.98
C PHE A 272 -1.30 0.47 -20.28
N GLU A 273 -2.54 0.00 -20.24
CA GLU A 273 -3.75 0.80 -20.44
C GLU A 273 -4.12 1.54 -19.15
N LEU A 274 -3.36 2.58 -18.82
CA LEU A 274 -3.53 3.37 -17.60
C LEU A 274 -4.04 4.79 -17.88
N HIS A 275 -5.01 5.24 -17.08
CA HIS A 275 -5.43 6.63 -17.06
C HIS A 275 -4.34 7.50 -16.41
N THR A 276 -3.60 8.23 -17.23
CA THR A 276 -2.45 9.02 -16.76
C THR A 276 -2.90 10.38 -16.21
N ILE A 277 -2.60 10.64 -14.94
CA ILE A 277 -2.86 11.90 -14.24
C ILE A 277 -1.53 12.57 -13.93
N VAL A 278 -1.31 13.75 -14.51
CA VAL A 278 -0.04 14.47 -14.41
C VAL A 278 -0.16 15.64 -13.45
N PHE A 279 0.82 15.75 -12.53
CA PHE A 279 0.88 16.80 -11.53
C PHE A 279 1.85 17.93 -11.93
N GLY A 280 1.28 19.00 -12.50
CA GLY A 280 2.00 20.24 -12.83
C GLY A 280 2.59 20.30 -14.25
N SER A 281 2.79 21.52 -14.76
CA SER A 281 3.24 21.77 -16.14
C SER A 281 4.68 21.32 -16.42
N ALA A 282 5.54 21.32 -15.39
CA ALA A 282 6.93 20.86 -15.50
C ALA A 282 7.05 19.37 -15.91
N VAL A 283 5.99 18.61 -15.72
CA VAL A 283 5.89 17.22 -16.20
C VAL A 283 5.10 17.15 -17.49
N PHE A 284 3.96 17.84 -17.54
CA PHE A 284 3.06 17.78 -18.68
C PHE A 284 3.74 18.20 -19.99
N ASP A 285 4.42 19.35 -20.03
CA ASP A 285 4.98 19.86 -21.29
C ASP A 285 6.07 18.92 -21.86
N PRO A 286 7.04 18.43 -21.05
CA PRO A 286 7.96 17.40 -21.51
C PRO A 286 7.28 16.11 -21.91
N LEU A 287 6.25 15.67 -21.20
CA LEU A 287 5.53 14.43 -21.52
C LEU A 287 4.75 14.58 -22.84
N VAL A 288 4.13 15.72 -23.14
CA VAL A 288 3.50 15.94 -24.46
C VAL A 288 4.54 15.97 -25.59
N ARG A 289 5.68 16.63 -25.36
CA ARG A 289 6.75 16.74 -26.36
C ARG A 289 7.42 15.39 -26.61
N ASP A 290 7.86 14.73 -25.55
CA ASP A 290 8.67 13.51 -25.60
C ASP A 290 7.81 12.33 -26.11
N PHE A 291 6.49 12.41 -26.03
CA PHE A 291 5.55 11.39 -26.55
C PHE A 291 5.06 11.69 -27.98
N GLY A 292 5.67 12.69 -28.63
CA GLY A 292 5.64 12.81 -30.10
C GLY A 292 4.78 13.95 -30.65
N GLY A 293 4.31 14.90 -29.83
CA GLY A 293 3.73 16.18 -30.28
C GLY A 293 2.54 16.13 -31.25
N GLY A 294 2.11 14.93 -31.68
CA GLY A 294 1.06 14.69 -32.65
C GLY A 294 -0.24 14.28 -32.00
N SER A 295 -1.28 14.11 -32.82
CA SER A 295 -2.65 13.82 -32.40
C SER A 295 -2.81 12.58 -31.50
N LYS A 296 -1.82 11.68 -31.41
CA LYS A 296 -1.84 10.50 -30.53
C LYS A 296 -1.35 10.84 -29.10
N ALA A 297 -0.25 11.58 -28.96
CA ALA A 297 0.19 12.10 -27.65
C ALA A 297 -0.81 13.09 -27.09
N TRP A 298 -1.36 13.94 -27.97
CA TRP A 298 -2.54 14.71 -27.64
C TRP A 298 -3.67 13.72 -27.32
N LYS A 299 -4.21 12.81 -28.14
CA LYS A 299 -5.31 11.92 -27.68
C LYS A 299 -5.09 11.17 -26.34
N ILE A 300 -3.86 10.80 -26.00
CA ILE A 300 -3.48 10.19 -24.70
C ILE A 300 -3.44 11.22 -23.56
N LEU A 301 -3.07 12.48 -23.81
CA LEU A 301 -2.82 13.55 -22.81
C LEU A 301 -3.72 14.81 -22.95
N SER A 302 -4.50 14.91 -24.03
CA SER A 302 -5.35 16.01 -24.52
C SER A 302 -6.80 15.81 -24.17
N ASN A 303 -7.08 14.89 -23.26
CA ASN A 303 -8.08 15.18 -22.28
C ASN A 303 -7.35 15.93 -21.17
N PRO A 304 -7.29 17.29 -21.20
CA PRO A 304 -6.36 18.08 -20.40
C PRO A 304 -6.79 18.04 -18.94
N GLN A 305 -6.45 16.96 -18.26
CA GLN A 305 -6.61 16.83 -16.82
C GLN A 305 -5.25 17.04 -16.17
N ASN A 306 -4.72 18.24 -16.41
CA ASN A 306 -3.63 18.76 -15.64
C ASN A 306 -4.14 19.05 -14.24
N VAL A 307 -4.00 18.08 -13.32
CA VAL A 307 -4.26 18.33 -11.91
C VAL A 307 -3.10 19.17 -11.40
N VAL A 308 -3.29 20.48 -11.47
CA VAL A 308 -2.45 21.42 -10.76
C VAL A 308 -2.79 21.29 -9.29
N HIS A 309 -2.06 20.40 -8.63
CA HIS A 309 -2.11 20.30 -7.21
C HIS A 309 -1.66 21.65 -6.62
N PRO A 310 -2.47 22.37 -5.82
CA PRO A 310 -2.15 23.71 -5.35
C PRO A 310 -0.80 23.82 -4.62
N ALA A 311 -0.47 22.85 -3.76
CA ALA A 311 0.86 22.79 -3.11
C ALA A 311 2.01 22.45 -4.08
N TYR A 312 1.74 21.82 -5.22
CA TYR A 312 2.71 21.57 -6.29
C TYR A 312 2.92 22.84 -7.12
N ASP A 313 1.84 23.58 -7.39
CA ASP A 313 1.85 24.89 -8.03
C ASP A 313 2.66 25.90 -7.21
N LEU A 314 2.34 26.01 -5.91
CA LEU A 314 3.05 26.87 -4.96
C LEU A 314 4.54 26.53 -4.83
N ARG A 315 4.90 25.25 -5.03
CA ARG A 315 6.28 24.78 -4.88
C ARG A 315 7.12 24.93 -6.14
N PHE A 316 6.50 24.91 -7.33
CA PHE A 316 7.21 24.78 -8.59
C PHE A 316 6.80 25.80 -9.69
N ARG A 317 5.89 26.75 -9.46
CA ARG A 317 5.51 27.77 -10.45
C ARG A 317 5.92 29.21 -10.13
N SER A 318 6.31 29.91 -11.20
CA SER A 318 6.26 31.36 -11.38
C SER A 318 5.41 31.67 -12.65
N GLY A 319 4.07 31.61 -12.55
CA GLY A 319 3.14 32.10 -13.58
C GLY A 319 2.37 31.07 -14.44
N LYS A 320 1.16 31.51 -14.84
CA LYS A 320 0.02 30.88 -15.56
C LYS A 320 -0.73 29.72 -14.88
N THR A 321 -2.02 29.97 -14.62
CA THR A 321 -3.01 29.13 -13.92
C THR A 321 -3.59 28.03 -14.83
N LEU A 322 -3.66 26.81 -14.31
CA LEU A 322 -4.46 25.70 -14.83
C LEU A 322 -5.21 25.13 -13.62
N ALA A 323 -6.51 24.90 -13.73
CA ALA A 323 -7.34 24.49 -12.61
C ALA A 323 -8.32 23.38 -13.03
N CYS A 324 -7.96 22.13 -12.75
CA CYS A 324 -8.95 21.09 -12.49
C CYS A 324 -8.63 20.43 -11.15
N ASP A 325 -9.63 20.28 -10.29
CA ASP A 325 -9.49 19.47 -9.08
C ASP A 325 -9.39 17.97 -9.45
N LEU A 326 -8.72 17.19 -8.60
CA LEU A 326 -8.49 15.75 -8.84
C LEU A 326 -9.80 14.96 -9.00
N GLY A 327 -10.88 15.37 -8.33
CA GLY A 327 -12.17 14.70 -8.44
C GLY A 327 -12.78 14.87 -9.82
N SER A 328 -12.75 16.09 -10.33
CA SER A 328 -13.15 16.41 -11.69
C SER A 328 -12.26 15.74 -12.73
N ALA A 329 -11.00 15.44 -12.42
CA ALA A 329 -10.16 14.61 -13.28
C ALA A 329 -10.67 13.16 -13.30
N VAL A 330 -10.79 12.53 -12.13
CA VAL A 330 -11.24 11.13 -11.99
C VAL A 330 -12.62 10.90 -12.61
N LEU A 331 -13.63 11.69 -12.25
CA LEU A 331 -15.00 11.54 -12.76
C LEU A 331 -15.08 11.64 -14.29
N ARG A 332 -14.26 12.53 -14.87
CA ARG A 332 -14.21 12.68 -16.32
C ARG A 332 -13.43 11.52 -16.96
N SER A 333 -12.35 11.05 -16.34
CA SER A 333 -11.61 9.86 -16.78
C SER A 333 -12.55 8.67 -16.96
N GLU A 334 -13.43 8.42 -15.99
CA GLU A 334 -14.43 7.35 -16.04
C GLU A 334 -15.49 7.57 -17.13
N ALA A 335 -15.93 8.81 -17.35
CA ALA A 335 -16.91 9.15 -18.38
C ALA A 335 -16.38 8.92 -19.82
N TYR A 336 -15.08 9.11 -20.03
CA TYR A 336 -14.45 9.01 -21.35
C TYR A 336 -13.90 7.63 -21.70
N GLY A 337 -13.75 6.72 -20.72
CA GLY A 337 -13.44 5.31 -20.96
C GLY A 337 -14.54 4.51 -21.70
N ARG A 338 -15.64 5.16 -22.10
CA ARG A 338 -16.78 4.56 -22.81
C ARG A 338 -16.80 4.82 -24.32
N PHE A 339 -15.70 5.26 -24.93
CA PHE A 339 -15.68 5.31 -26.39
C PHE A 339 -15.52 3.90 -26.99
N PRO A 340 -16.36 3.52 -27.96
CA PRO A 340 -16.19 2.25 -28.66
C PRO A 340 -14.85 2.27 -29.39
N THR A 341 -14.09 1.19 -29.23
CA THR A 341 -12.86 0.87 -29.98
C THR A 341 -13.07 0.88 -31.48
#